data_AF-A0A2I0V939-F1
#
_entry.id   AF-A0A2I0V939-F1
#
_cell.length_a   1.000
_cell.length_b   1.000
_cell.length_c   1.000
_cell.angle_alpha   90.00
_cell.angle_beta   90.00
_cell.angle_gamma   90.00
#
_symmetry.space_group_name_H-M   'P 1'
#
loop_
_entity.id
_entity.type
_entity.pdbx_description
1 polymer ?
#
loop_
_entity_poly.entity_id
_entity_poly.type
_entity_poly.pdbx_seq_one_letter_code
_entity_poly.pdbx_strand_id
1 'polypeptide(L)'
;MSNRSTGMCPFSIVYTKMPNTILDIAVIPKCKSKAASVLVDQYTEFLSNVRMKLQASNAKYKLDADSHRREKLFNPGDLVFVRLRKERLPAGGYSKLGKRKWGPFPISKKINDNAYVVDLLEEFNTSHTFNVADIYAYIPPDDSNTHLDPASTDNFLSGGE
;
A
#
# COMPACT_ATOMS: atom_id res chain seq x y z
N MET A 1 1.53 -20.04 20.82
CA MET A 1 2.16 -18.71 20.63
C MET A 1 1.07 -17.65 20.60
N SER A 2 1.16 -16.66 21.50
CA SER A 2 0.27 -15.49 21.52
C SER A 2 0.82 -14.40 20.59
N ASN A 3 -0.07 -13.69 19.90
CA ASN A 3 0.30 -12.54 19.08
C ASN A 3 0.55 -11.33 19.99
N ARG A 4 1.60 -10.55 19.74
CA ARG A 4 1.97 -9.37 20.54
C ARG A 4 0.88 -8.29 20.57
N SER A 5 0.20 -8.05 19.46
CA SER A 5 -0.79 -6.97 19.34
C SER A 5 -2.13 -7.33 19.99
N THR A 6 -2.56 -8.58 19.92
CA THR A 6 -3.86 -9.01 20.47
C THR A 6 -3.74 -9.72 21.81
N GLY A 7 -2.55 -10.24 22.14
CA GLY A 7 -2.30 -11.11 23.30
C GLY A 7 -2.87 -12.52 23.15
N MET A 8 -3.48 -12.83 22.00
CA MET A 8 -4.25 -14.06 21.76
C MET A 8 -3.62 -14.89 20.66
N CYS A 9 -3.95 -16.19 20.61
CA CYS A 9 -3.46 -17.03 19.52
C CYS A 9 -4.32 -16.81 18.25
N PRO A 10 -3.72 -16.83 17.04
CA PRO A 10 -4.50 -16.65 15.81
C PRO A 10 -5.64 -17.66 15.66
N PHE A 11 -5.41 -18.91 16.09
CA PHE A 11 -6.44 -19.96 16.06
C PHE A 11 -7.67 -19.58 16.88
N SER A 12 -7.49 -19.06 18.10
CA SER A 12 -8.62 -18.69 18.96
C SER A 12 -9.39 -17.50 18.45
N ILE A 13 -8.74 -16.61 17.69
CA ILE A 13 -9.42 -15.48 17.06
C ILE A 13 -10.33 -15.97 15.93
N VAL A 14 -9.84 -16.89 15.09
CA VAL A 14 -10.57 -17.40 13.92
C VAL A 14 -11.72 -18.31 14.33
N TYR A 15 -11.46 -19.25 15.24
CA TYR A 15 -12.43 -20.28 15.63
C TYR A 15 -13.18 -19.96 16.92
N THR A 16 -12.92 -18.79 17.51
CA THR A 16 -13.52 -18.33 18.79
C THR A 16 -13.42 -19.37 19.91
N LYS A 17 -12.43 -20.28 19.81
CA LYS A 17 -12.17 -21.37 20.74
C LYS A 17 -10.69 -21.72 20.75
N MET A 18 -10.19 -22.23 21.86
CA MET A 18 -8.84 -22.76 21.91
C MET A 18 -8.74 -24.06 21.09
N PRO A 19 -7.59 -24.34 20.47
CA PRO A 19 -7.39 -25.61 19.79
C PRO A 19 -7.53 -26.76 20.79
N ASN A 20 -8.28 -27.79 20.40
CA ASN A 20 -8.47 -28.98 21.23
C ASN A 20 -7.13 -29.69 21.37
N THR A 21 -6.70 -29.97 22.60
CA THR A 21 -5.48 -30.73 22.88
C THR A 21 -5.83 -32.22 23.03
N ILE A 22 -4.86 -33.12 22.90
CA ILE A 22 -5.08 -34.57 23.05
C ILE A 22 -5.77 -34.96 24.37
N LEU A 23 -5.53 -34.19 25.44
CA LEU A 23 -6.19 -34.37 26.74
C LEU A 23 -7.68 -34.02 26.70
N ASP A 24 -8.08 -33.03 25.90
CA ASP A 24 -9.49 -32.62 25.74
C ASP A 24 -10.31 -33.67 24.96
N ILE A 25 -9.64 -34.51 24.16
CA ILE A 25 -10.29 -35.58 23.39
C ILE A 25 -10.54 -36.81 24.27
N ALA A 26 -9.65 -37.09 25.21
CA ALA A 26 -9.73 -38.27 26.08
C ALA A 26 -10.92 -38.23 27.06
N VAL A 27 -11.35 -37.03 27.45
CA VAL A 27 -12.51 -36.83 28.32
C VAL A 27 -13.52 -35.96 27.58
N ILE A 28 -14.53 -36.59 26.96
CA ILE A 28 -15.65 -35.86 26.36
C ILE A 28 -16.36 -35.12 27.51
N PRO A 29 -16.28 -33.78 27.57
CA PRO A 29 -16.92 -33.06 28.65
C PRO A 29 -18.44 -33.19 28.49
N LYS A 30 -19.14 -33.43 29.61
CA LYS A 30 -20.61 -33.40 29.67
C LYS A 30 -21.08 -31.95 29.57
N CYS A 31 -20.99 -31.35 28.39
CA CYS A 31 -21.36 -29.97 28.13
C CYS A 31 -22.89 -29.87 28.03
N LYS A 32 -23.51 -29.00 28.82
CA LYS A 32 -24.84 -28.47 28.50
C LYS A 32 -24.65 -27.39 27.42
N SER A 33 -25.36 -27.49 26.29
CA SER A 33 -25.28 -26.45 25.25
C SER A 33 -25.83 -25.14 25.82
N LYS A 34 -25.00 -24.10 25.86
CA LYS A 34 -25.49 -22.74 26.10
C LYS A 34 -26.48 -22.36 24.99
N ALA A 35 -27.45 -21.51 25.30
CA ALA A 35 -28.34 -20.96 24.28
C ALA A 35 -27.51 -20.28 23.19
N ALA A 36 -27.87 -20.50 21.92
CA ALA A 36 -27.13 -20.00 20.78
C ALA A 36 -26.98 -18.46 20.80
N SER A 37 -28.02 -17.75 21.27
CA SER A 37 -27.99 -16.28 21.42
C SER A 37 -26.85 -15.80 22.31
N VAL A 38 -26.71 -16.37 23.50
CA VAL A 38 -25.66 -16.00 24.47
C VAL A 38 -24.26 -16.24 23.89
N LEU A 39 -24.09 -17.30 23.09
CA LEU A 39 -22.80 -17.56 22.43
C LEU A 39 -22.46 -16.52 21.38
N VAL A 40 -23.44 -16.12 20.55
CA VAL A 40 -23.27 -15.08 19.53
C VAL A 40 -22.88 -13.75 20.19
N ASP A 41 -23.54 -13.37 21.28
CA ASP A 41 -23.22 -12.13 22.00
C ASP A 41 -21.79 -12.16 22.54
N GLN A 42 -21.36 -13.28 23.12
CA GLN A 42 -19.98 -13.46 23.58
C GLN A 42 -18.96 -13.35 22.45
N TYR A 43 -19.26 -13.92 21.28
CA TYR A 43 -18.35 -13.86 20.13
C TYR A 43 -18.27 -12.47 19.50
N THR A 44 -19.38 -11.75 19.42
CA THR A 44 -19.38 -10.38 18.89
C THR A 44 -18.59 -9.44 19.80
N GLU A 45 -18.77 -9.54 21.12
CA GLU A 45 -17.97 -8.81 22.11
C GLU A 45 -16.48 -9.19 22.05
N PHE A 46 -16.18 -10.47 21.90
CA PHE A 46 -14.79 -10.93 21.77
C PHE A 46 -14.12 -10.35 20.52
N LEU A 47 -14.77 -10.42 19.35
CA LEU A 47 -14.22 -9.92 18.09
C LEU A 47 -14.10 -8.39 18.08
N SER A 48 -15.04 -7.68 18.70
CA SER A 48 -14.95 -6.22 18.84
C SER A 48 -13.72 -5.82 19.67
N ASN A 49 -13.46 -6.53 20.77
CA ASN A 49 -12.26 -6.33 21.59
C ASN A 49 -10.97 -6.60 20.81
N VAL A 50 -10.92 -7.69 20.02
CA VAL A 50 -9.76 -7.99 19.16
C VAL A 50 -9.53 -6.86 18.15
N ARG A 51 -10.59 -6.37 17.51
CA ARG A 51 -10.53 -5.27 16.54
C ARG A 51 -10.00 -3.98 17.18
N MET A 52 -10.49 -3.64 18.37
CA MET A 52 -10.02 -2.47 19.13
C MET A 52 -8.52 -2.56 19.45
N LYS A 53 -8.05 -3.73 19.91
CA LYS A 53 -6.62 -3.93 20.19
C LYS A 53 -5.76 -3.79 18.94
N LEU A 54 -6.20 -4.33 17.80
CA LEU A 54 -5.49 -4.19 16.53
C LEU A 54 -5.43 -2.74 16.07
N GLN A 55 -6.53 -1.99 16.18
CA GLN A 55 -6.57 -0.57 15.84
C GLN A 55 -5.61 0.23 16.73
N ALA A 56 -5.64 0.02 18.04
CA ALA A 56 -4.73 0.70 18.98
C ALA A 56 -3.26 0.36 18.69
N SER A 57 -2.95 -0.91 18.43
CA SER A 57 -1.61 -1.34 18.06
C SER A 57 -1.15 -0.69 16.76
N ASN A 58 -2.00 -0.66 15.73
CA ASN A 58 -1.68 -0.05 14.43
C ASN A 58 -1.48 1.46 14.56
N ALA A 59 -2.30 2.15 15.35
CA ALA A 59 -2.17 3.59 15.61
C ALA A 59 -0.84 3.90 16.30
N LYS A 60 -0.46 3.11 17.31
CA LYS A 60 0.85 3.24 17.98
C LYS A 60 2.00 3.02 16.99
N TYR A 61 1.95 1.94 16.21
CA TYR A 61 2.97 1.66 15.19
C TYR A 61 3.09 2.79 14.16
N LYS A 62 1.96 3.38 13.76
CA LYS A 62 1.94 4.53 12.86
C LYS A 62 2.66 5.72 13.49
N LEU A 63 2.32 6.11 14.73
CA LEU A 63 2.97 7.22 15.43
C LEU A 63 4.49 7.02 15.55
N ASP A 64 4.91 5.82 15.98
CA ASP A 64 6.34 5.50 16.14
C ASP A 64 7.08 5.53 14.79
N ALA A 65 6.47 5.00 13.73
CA ALA A 65 7.07 4.99 12.40
C ALA A 65 7.11 6.39 11.76
N ASP A 66 6.05 7.18 11.93
CA ASP A 66 5.93 8.52 11.34
C ASP A 66 6.88 9.52 12.03
N SER A 67 7.21 9.33 13.31
CA SER A 67 8.17 10.18 14.02
C SER A 67 9.56 10.26 13.35
N HIS A 68 9.95 9.24 12.59
CA HIS A 68 11.23 9.17 11.88
C HIS A 68 11.12 9.47 10.38
N ARG A 69 9.91 9.68 9.86
CA ARG A 69 9.65 9.83 8.42
C ARG A 69 9.25 11.26 8.11
N ARG A 70 9.76 11.79 6.98
CA ARG A 70 9.31 13.07 6.44
C ARG A 70 8.13 12.84 5.51
N GLU A 71 7.09 13.64 5.68
CA GLU A 71 5.94 13.65 4.78
C GLU A 71 6.37 14.15 3.39
N LYS A 72 5.86 13.48 2.36
CA LYS A 72 6.03 13.84 0.95
C LYS A 72 4.66 13.78 0.29
N LEU A 73 4.14 14.92 -0.11
CA LEU A 73 2.87 15.02 -0.80
C LEU A 73 3.13 15.55 -2.20
N PHE A 74 2.40 14.99 -3.15
CA PHE A 74 2.41 15.43 -4.53
C PHE A 74 0.98 15.58 -5.03
N ASN A 75 0.79 16.43 -6.01
CA ASN A 75 -0.48 16.66 -6.68
C ASN A 75 -0.41 16.22 -8.15
N PRO A 76 -1.56 15.90 -8.78
CA PRO A 76 -1.61 15.71 -10.22
C PRO A 76 -1.05 16.94 -10.95
N GLY A 77 -0.20 16.73 -11.95
CA GLY A 77 0.53 17.78 -12.66
C GLY A 77 1.95 18.04 -12.15
N ASP A 78 2.28 17.65 -10.91
CA ASP A 78 3.64 17.82 -10.39
C ASP A 78 4.64 16.97 -11.17
N LEU A 79 5.77 17.57 -11.54
CA LEU A 79 6.88 16.88 -12.18
C LEU A 79 7.72 16.14 -11.13
N VAL A 80 7.96 14.85 -11.39
CA VAL A 80 8.70 13.99 -10.46
C VAL A 80 9.69 13.08 -11.16
N PHE A 81 10.78 12.80 -10.48
CA PHE A 81 11.69 11.70 -10.81
C PHE A 81 11.21 10.40 -10.20
N VAL A 82 11.23 9.34 -11.01
CA VAL A 82 10.87 7.99 -10.57
C VAL A 82 12.11 7.12 -10.44
N ARG A 83 12.20 6.38 -9.33
CA ARG A 83 13.21 5.35 -9.14
C ARG A 83 12.69 4.00 -9.64
N LEU A 84 13.32 3.49 -10.69
CA LEU A 84 13.06 2.14 -11.20
C LEU A 84 13.96 1.13 -10.47
N ARG A 85 13.37 0.04 -10.00
CA ARG A 85 14.12 -1.08 -9.40
C ARG A 85 14.61 -2.03 -10.49
N LYS A 86 15.59 -2.87 -10.15
CA LYS A 86 16.26 -3.77 -11.11
C LYS A 86 15.28 -4.69 -11.83
N GLU A 87 14.32 -5.22 -11.09
CA GLU A 87 13.27 -6.12 -11.57
C GLU A 87 12.29 -5.48 -12.56
N ARG A 88 12.28 -4.15 -12.65
CA ARG A 88 11.41 -3.38 -13.53
C ARG A 88 12.11 -2.97 -14.83
N LEU A 89 13.43 -3.13 -14.92
CA LEU A 89 14.18 -2.83 -16.14
C LEU A 89 14.29 -4.09 -17.00
N PRO A 90 14.32 -3.96 -18.34
CA PRO A 90 14.63 -5.09 -19.20
C PRO A 90 16.01 -5.68 -18.88
N ALA A 91 16.21 -6.96 -19.20
CA ALA A 91 17.49 -7.64 -18.99
C ALA A 91 18.62 -6.86 -19.70
N GLY A 92 19.65 -6.46 -18.95
CA GLY A 92 20.74 -5.60 -19.44
C GLY A 92 20.51 -4.10 -19.33
N GLY A 93 19.29 -3.63 -19.00
CA GLY A 93 18.98 -2.21 -18.79
C GLY A 93 19.50 -1.64 -17.48
N TYR A 94 19.83 -2.51 -16.52
CA TYR A 94 20.50 -2.09 -15.28
C TYR A 94 22.02 -2.19 -15.43
N SER A 95 22.70 -1.04 -15.44
CA SER A 95 24.16 -0.96 -15.39
C SER A 95 24.64 -0.39 -14.05
N LYS A 96 25.79 -0.89 -13.56
CA LYS A 96 26.47 -0.31 -12.39
C LYS A 96 26.90 1.12 -12.77
N LEU A 97 26.62 2.08 -11.90
CA LEU A 97 26.79 3.53 -12.15
C LEU A 97 25.80 4.14 -13.16
N GLY A 98 24.80 3.39 -13.63
CA GLY A 98 23.73 3.93 -14.46
C GLY A 98 22.81 4.91 -13.71
N LYS A 99 21.98 5.63 -14.48
CA LYS A 99 20.96 6.55 -13.94
C LYS A 99 20.00 5.78 -13.02
N ARG A 100 19.86 6.25 -11.78
CA ARG A 100 18.95 5.64 -10.79
C ARG A 100 17.55 6.24 -10.80
N LYS A 101 17.45 7.49 -11.23
CA LYS A 101 16.23 8.28 -11.30
C LYS A 101 15.95 8.61 -12.76
N TRP A 102 14.71 8.46 -13.18
CA TRP A 102 14.27 8.63 -14.56
C TRP A 102 13.26 9.76 -14.65
N GLY A 103 13.50 10.63 -15.64
CA GLY A 103 12.63 11.72 -16.12
C GLY A 103 12.17 12.74 -15.08
N PRO A 104 11.85 13.98 -15.46
CA PRO A 104 10.67 14.61 -14.90
C PRO A 104 9.45 14.02 -15.63
N PHE A 105 8.64 13.25 -14.92
CA PHE A 105 7.35 12.77 -15.40
C PHE A 105 6.24 13.45 -14.61
N PRO A 106 5.13 13.87 -15.25
CA PRO A 106 4.01 14.43 -14.52
C PRO A 106 3.26 13.32 -13.78
N ILE A 107 2.76 13.64 -12.59
CA ILE A 107 1.81 12.78 -11.90
C ILE A 107 0.46 12.91 -12.58
N SER A 108 -0.05 11.81 -13.13
CA SER A 108 -1.37 11.76 -13.76
C SER A 108 -2.48 11.75 -12.70
N LYS A 109 -2.32 10.95 -11.63
CA LYS A 109 -3.36 10.77 -10.61
C LYS A 109 -2.78 10.43 -9.24
N LYS A 110 -3.38 10.99 -8.19
CA LYS A 110 -3.14 10.60 -6.79
C LYS A 110 -4.15 9.52 -6.36
N ILE A 111 -3.67 8.34 -5.96
CA ILE A 111 -4.54 7.27 -5.42
C ILE A 111 -4.69 7.46 -3.91
N ASN A 112 -3.58 7.63 -3.20
CA ASN A 112 -3.51 8.01 -1.79
C ASN A 112 -2.17 8.73 -1.54
N ASP A 113 -1.92 9.21 -0.32
CA ASP A 113 -0.67 9.92 0.01
C ASP A 113 0.59 9.06 -0.17
N ASN A 114 0.44 7.73 -0.23
CA ASN A 114 1.52 6.76 -0.35
C ASN A 114 1.71 6.24 -1.80
N ALA A 115 0.76 6.45 -2.71
CA ALA A 115 0.74 5.84 -4.03
C ALA A 115 0.16 6.78 -5.10
N TYR A 116 0.94 6.94 -6.18
CA TYR A 116 0.66 7.87 -7.27
C TYR A 116 0.80 7.16 -8.61
N VAL A 117 0.00 7.57 -9.59
CA VAL A 117 0.11 7.17 -10.98
C VAL A 117 0.93 8.22 -11.72
N VAL A 118 2.03 7.79 -12.31
CA VAL A 118 2.96 8.63 -13.06
C VAL A 118 2.78 8.36 -14.54
N ASP A 119 2.78 9.43 -15.34
CA ASP A 119 2.73 9.30 -16.80
C ASP A 119 4.12 8.91 -17.33
N LEU A 120 4.32 7.60 -17.50
CA LEU A 120 5.55 7.01 -17.97
C LEU A 120 5.40 6.66 -19.45
N LEU A 121 6.49 6.79 -20.20
CA LEU A 121 6.54 6.35 -21.58
C LEU A 121 6.30 4.83 -21.66
N GLU A 122 5.60 4.38 -22.70
CA GLU A 122 5.30 2.95 -22.94
C GLU A 122 6.56 2.09 -23.11
N GLU A 123 7.71 2.71 -23.40
CA GLU A 123 9.03 2.08 -23.41
C GLU A 123 9.37 1.41 -22.07
N PHE A 124 8.87 1.95 -20.96
CA PHE A 124 9.01 1.33 -19.65
C PHE A 124 7.96 0.24 -19.49
N ASN A 125 8.34 -1.01 -19.71
CA ASN A 125 7.47 -2.19 -19.54
C ASN A 125 7.14 -2.48 -18.04
N THR A 126 6.56 -1.50 -17.36
CA THR A 126 6.36 -1.47 -15.91
C THR A 126 5.05 -0.79 -15.56
N SER A 127 4.49 -1.10 -14.39
CA SER A 127 3.29 -0.40 -13.92
C SER A 127 3.58 1.08 -13.66
N HIS A 128 2.65 1.92 -14.08
CA HIS A 128 2.63 3.37 -13.87
C HIS A 128 2.39 3.78 -12.41
N THR A 129 2.07 2.82 -11.53
CA THR A 129 1.81 3.11 -10.11
C THR A 129 3.08 2.99 -9.28
N PHE A 130 3.42 4.06 -8.59
CA PHE A 130 4.62 4.16 -7.75
C PHE A 130 4.28 4.50 -6.30
N ASN A 131 5.05 3.92 -5.39
CA ASN A 131 5.01 4.31 -3.99
C ASN A 131 5.75 5.65 -3.81
N VAL A 132 5.29 6.50 -2.90
CA VAL A 132 5.91 7.80 -2.57
C VAL A 132 7.40 7.71 -2.21
N ALA A 133 7.85 6.57 -1.67
CA ALA A 133 9.25 6.31 -1.37
C ALA A 133 10.14 6.23 -2.62
N ASP A 134 9.56 5.83 -3.75
CA ASP A 134 10.24 5.67 -5.05
C ASP A 134 10.04 6.91 -5.96
N ILE A 135 9.41 7.97 -5.46
CA ILE A 135 9.16 9.24 -6.15
C ILE A 135 9.98 10.38 -5.50
N TYR A 136 10.49 11.28 -6.34
CA TYR A 136 11.26 12.45 -5.91
C TYR A 136 10.77 13.70 -6.65
N ALA A 137 10.58 14.80 -5.93
CA ALA A 137 10.23 16.08 -6.55
C ALA A 137 11.28 16.49 -7.58
N TYR A 138 10.83 16.96 -8.74
CA TYR A 138 11.67 17.66 -9.69
C TYR A 138 11.89 19.09 -9.20
N ILE A 139 13.15 19.55 -9.18
CA ILE A 139 13.51 20.94 -8.90
C ILE A 139 14.19 21.46 -10.16
N PRO A 140 13.55 22.39 -10.90
CA PRO A 140 14.15 23.04 -12.05
C PRO A 140 15.47 23.72 -11.65
N PRO A 141 16.52 23.67 -12.48
CA PRO A 141 17.76 24.41 -12.24
C PRO A 141 17.61 25.93 -12.41
N ASP A 142 16.60 26.39 -13.17
CA ASP A 142 16.25 27.80 -13.41
C ASP A 142 14.75 28.03 -13.09
N ASP A 143 14.36 29.24 -12.65
CA ASP A 143 12.98 29.63 -12.28
C ASP A 143 11.97 29.66 -13.46
N SER A 144 12.25 28.95 -14.55
CA SER A 144 11.36 28.85 -15.70
C SER A 144 10.19 27.90 -15.41
N ASN A 145 8.95 28.42 -15.48
CA ASN A 145 7.72 27.64 -15.34
C ASN A 145 7.61 26.59 -16.46
N THR A 146 7.80 25.31 -16.13
CA THR A 146 7.56 24.18 -17.03
C THR A 146 6.09 23.76 -16.97
N HIS A 147 5.20 24.54 -17.56
CA HIS A 147 3.85 24.07 -17.87
C HIS A 147 3.94 23.22 -19.15
N LEU A 148 3.84 21.90 -19.02
CA LEU A 148 3.73 21.02 -20.19
C LEU A 148 2.28 21.05 -20.65
N ASP A 149 1.98 21.85 -21.68
CA ASP A 149 0.71 21.75 -22.36
C ASP A 149 0.62 20.37 -23.03
N PRO A 150 -0.48 19.61 -22.83
CA PRO A 150 -0.66 18.35 -23.51
C PRO A 150 -0.78 18.63 -25.01
N ALA A 151 0.11 18.01 -25.79
CA ALA A 151 0.22 18.21 -27.22
C ALA A 151 -1.15 18.15 -27.92
N SER A 152 -1.54 19.27 -28.54
CA SER A 152 -2.67 19.34 -29.47
C SER A 152 -2.51 18.25 -30.51
N THR A 153 -3.46 17.32 -30.53
CA THR A 153 -3.60 16.35 -31.62
C THR A 153 -4.16 17.12 -32.80
N ASP A 154 -3.27 17.64 -33.65
CA ASP A 154 -3.67 18.27 -34.91
C ASP A 154 -4.25 17.19 -35.83
N ASN A 155 -5.58 17.15 -35.88
CA ASN A 155 -6.37 16.44 -36.88
C ASN A 155 -6.08 17.04 -38.28
N PHE A 156 -5.18 16.43 -39.04
CA PHE A 156 -5.13 16.65 -40.49
C PHE A 156 -6.21 15.80 -41.18
N LEU A 157 -7.35 16.43 -41.46
CA LEU A 157 -8.38 15.96 -42.38
C LEU A 157 -8.26 16.69 -43.72
N SER A 158 -8.18 15.88 -44.78
CA SER A 158 -8.80 16.07 -46.11
C SER A 158 -8.29 17.17 -47.06
N GLY A 159 -7.73 16.71 -48.18
CA GLY A 159 -7.88 17.27 -49.53
C GLY A 159 -7.51 16.13 -50.50
N GLY A 160 -8.33 15.64 -51.43
CA GLY A 160 -9.43 16.30 -52.13
C GLY A 160 -8.88 17.03 -53.37
N GLU A 161 -8.35 16.28 -54.34
CA GLU A 161 -8.69 16.28 -55.78
C GLU A 161 -8.11 15.02 -56.43
#